data_AF-A0A536I1U9-F1
#
_entry.id   AF-A0A536I1U9-F1
#
_cell.length_a   1.000
_cell.length_b   1.000
_cell.length_c   1.000
_cell.angle_alpha   90.00
_cell.angle_beta   90.00
_cell.angle_gamma   90.00
#
_symmetry.space_group_name_H-M   'P 1'
#
loop_
_entity.id
_entity.type
_entity.pdbx_description
1 polymer ?
#
loop_
_entity_poly.entity_id
_entity_poly.type
_entity_poly.pdbx_seq_one_letter_code
_entity_poly.pdbx_strand_id
1 'polypeptide(L)'
;MIMRLPGEATDEFFTILPYTPNGKTNMIAYLAARSDAPNYGKLLDFHFPKNSLVVGPQQVDSNIDQTPSISSQFTLLNQQGSGIIRGNLLVLPIETSLLYIEPIYLQSSGSVQIPQLKKVIVATGQRVAMEDTLDKALNTLLGNATTPSPSPSGTPPSGTQAQL
;
A
#
# COMPACT_ATOMS: atom_id res chain seq x y z
N MET A 1 -2.97 9.06 -9.25
CA MET A 1 -4.15 8.27 -8.81
C MET A 1 -5.36 9.19 -8.74
N ILE A 2 -6.55 8.67 -9.02
CA ILE A 2 -7.79 9.44 -8.85
C ILE A 2 -8.32 9.16 -7.45
N MET A 3 -8.58 10.20 -6.67
CA MET A 3 -9.17 10.08 -5.34
C MET A 3 -9.99 11.32 -5.00
N ARG A 4 -10.85 11.20 -3.99
CA ARG A 4 -11.56 12.32 -3.39
C ARG A 4 -10.94 12.68 -2.06
N LEU A 5 -10.61 13.95 -1.86
CA LEU A 5 -10.18 14.41 -0.53
C LEU A 5 -11.38 14.43 0.43
N PRO A 6 -11.17 14.22 1.73
CA PRO A 6 -12.20 14.43 2.73
C PRO A 6 -12.77 15.85 2.64
N GLY A 7 -14.10 15.96 2.51
CA GLY A 7 -14.80 17.25 2.40
C GLY A 7 -14.89 17.84 0.98
N GLU A 8 -14.22 17.26 -0.02
CA GLU A 8 -14.38 17.66 -1.42
C GLU A 8 -15.52 16.88 -2.10
N ALA A 9 -16.21 17.52 -3.04
CA ALA A 9 -17.36 16.94 -3.74
C ALA A 9 -16.94 16.07 -4.94
N THR A 10 -15.80 16.37 -5.56
CA THR A 10 -15.36 15.78 -6.82
C THR A 10 -14.06 15.01 -6.66
N ASP A 11 -13.95 13.92 -7.42
CA ASP A 11 -12.69 13.21 -7.58
C ASP A 11 -11.71 14.06 -8.38
N GLU A 12 -10.44 14.02 -8.01
CA GLU A 12 -9.36 14.67 -8.73
C GLU A 12 -8.19 13.70 -8.93
N PHE A 13 -7.39 13.95 -9.96
CA PHE A 13 -6.12 13.28 -10.16
C PHE A 13 -5.03 13.89 -9.28
N PHE A 14 -4.38 13.04 -8.49
CA PHE A 14 -3.26 13.38 -7.62
C PHE A 14 -2.00 12.61 -8.01
N THR A 15 -0.86 13.28 -7.97
CA THR A 15 0.45 12.63 -7.87
C THR A 15 0.80 12.53 -6.40
N ILE A 16 1.11 11.32 -5.91
CA ILE A 16 1.36 11.10 -4.47
C ILE A 16 2.76 10.52 -4.28
N LEU A 17 3.43 10.97 -3.22
CA LEU A 17 4.73 10.50 -2.78
C LEU A 17 4.70 10.17 -1.27
N PRO A 18 4.92 8.91 -0.86
CA PRO A 18 5.11 8.59 0.56
C PRO A 18 6.37 9.27 1.11
N TYR A 19 6.29 9.83 2.31
CA TYR A 19 7.41 10.49 2.98
C TYR A 19 7.82 9.76 4.26
N THR A 20 8.98 9.11 4.18
CA THR A 20 9.67 8.51 5.33
C THR A 20 10.90 9.36 5.66
N PRO A 21 10.99 9.96 6.87
CA PRO A 21 12.12 10.79 7.24
C PRO A 21 13.43 10.00 7.21
N ASN A 22 14.53 10.69 6.90
CA ASN A 22 15.84 10.08 6.91
C ASN A 22 16.15 9.47 8.30
N GLY A 23 16.68 8.23 8.30
CA GLY A 23 17.00 7.49 9.52
C GLY A 23 15.79 6.91 10.27
N LYS A 24 14.58 6.99 9.71
CA LYS A 24 13.38 6.34 10.25
C LYS A 24 12.86 5.26 9.33
N THR A 25 12.21 4.25 9.93
CA THR A 25 11.51 3.18 9.21
C THR A 25 10.01 3.45 9.07
N ASN A 26 9.46 4.34 9.90
CA ASN A 26 8.04 4.69 9.89
C ASN A 26 7.79 5.91 9.02
N MET A 27 6.79 5.80 8.17
CA MET A 27 6.35 6.90 7.33
C MET A 27 5.55 7.89 8.18
N ILE A 28 5.74 9.20 7.95
CA ILE A 28 5.06 10.24 8.75
C ILE A 28 4.09 11.10 7.94
N ALA A 29 4.22 11.09 6.61
CA ALA A 29 3.36 11.89 5.76
C ALA A 29 3.22 11.32 4.33
N TYR A 30 2.24 11.85 3.60
CA TYR A 30 2.15 11.80 2.15
C TYR A 30 2.16 13.20 1.58
N LEU A 31 3.01 13.41 0.58
CA LEU A 31 2.96 14.60 -0.25
C LEU A 31 2.07 14.29 -1.44
N ALA A 32 1.03 15.09 -1.66
CA ALA A 32 0.16 14.97 -2.81
C ALA A 32 0.18 16.27 -3.63
N ALA A 33 0.28 16.17 -4.94
CA ALA A 33 0.15 17.29 -5.86
C ALA A 33 -1.16 17.14 -6.65
N ARG A 34 -1.99 18.18 -6.64
CA ARG A 34 -3.23 18.27 -7.42
C ARG A 34 -2.87 18.45 -8.89
N SER A 35 -3.50 17.67 -9.76
CA SER A 35 -3.19 17.65 -11.20
C SER A 35 -4.37 18.05 -12.09
N ASP A 36 -5.48 18.52 -11.50
CA ASP A 36 -6.65 18.99 -12.23
C ASP A 36 -6.89 20.48 -11.99
N ALA A 37 -7.43 21.18 -12.99
CA ALA A 37 -7.89 22.56 -12.82
C ALA A 37 -9.13 22.59 -11.90
N PRO A 38 -9.28 23.62 -11.06
CA PRO A 38 -8.49 24.86 -10.96
C PRO A 38 -7.27 24.74 -10.02
N ASN A 39 -7.04 23.58 -9.42
CA ASN A 39 -6.07 23.41 -8.35
C ASN A 39 -4.71 22.86 -8.80
N TYR A 40 -4.48 22.78 -10.11
CA TYR A 40 -3.27 22.25 -10.73
C TYR A 40 -2.00 22.80 -10.10
N GLY A 41 -1.09 21.92 -9.70
CA GLY A 41 0.20 22.26 -9.10
C GLY A 41 0.15 22.59 -7.62
N LYS A 42 -1.03 22.65 -6.98
CA LYS A 42 -1.11 22.83 -5.53
C LYS A 42 -0.63 21.57 -4.82
N LEU A 43 0.28 21.77 -3.87
CA LEU A 43 0.81 20.72 -3.01
C LEU A 43 -0.01 20.62 -1.73
N LEU A 44 -0.19 19.39 -1.27
CA LEU A 44 -0.84 19.00 -0.04
C LEU A 44 0.15 18.14 0.74
N ASP A 45 0.23 18.39 2.03
CA ASP A 45 1.05 17.63 2.96
C ASP A 45 0.14 16.99 4.00
N PHE A 46 -0.05 15.68 3.87
CA PHE A 46 -0.90 14.90 4.76
C PHE A 46 -0.05 14.23 5.81
N HIS A 47 -0.14 14.71 7.05
CA HIS A 47 0.59 14.12 8.19
C HIS A 47 -0.23 13.05 8.87
N PHE A 48 0.41 11.93 9.17
CA PHE A 48 -0.18 10.94 10.05
C PHE A 48 -0.22 11.44 11.49
N PRO A 49 -1.24 11.05 12.29
CA PRO A 49 -1.26 11.34 13.71
C PRO A 49 0.05 10.88 14.37
N LYS A 50 0.64 11.71 15.24
CA LYS A 50 1.95 11.41 15.88
C LYS A 50 1.94 10.14 16.74
N ASN A 51 0.77 9.67 17.12
CA ASN A 51 0.55 8.43 17.88
C ASN A 51 0.28 7.20 16.98
N SER A 52 0.28 7.36 15.65
CA SER A 52 0.08 6.27 14.70
C SER A 52 1.43 5.66 14.28
N LEU A 53 1.58 4.35 14.51
CA LEU A 53 2.73 3.57 14.02
C LEU A 53 2.44 3.15 12.58
N VAL A 54 2.75 4.05 11.64
CA VAL A 54 2.55 3.82 10.22
C VAL A 54 3.77 3.13 9.62
N VAL A 55 3.56 1.93 9.09
CA VAL A 55 4.61 1.09 8.49
C VAL A 55 5.16 1.78 7.24
N GLY A 56 6.47 1.94 7.12
CA GLY A 56 7.07 2.51 5.91
C GLY A 56 7.18 1.49 4.77
N PRO A 57 7.32 1.95 3.51
CA PRO A 57 7.53 1.09 2.34
C PRO A 57 8.63 0.03 2.54
N GLN A 58 9.80 0.45 3.06
CA GLN A 58 10.93 -0.45 3.30
C GLN A 58 10.61 -1.57 4.30
N GLN A 59 9.78 -1.29 5.30
CA GLN A 59 9.36 -2.29 6.27
C GLN A 59 8.35 -3.27 5.66
N VAL A 60 7.46 -2.78 4.78
CA VAL A 60 6.56 -3.65 4.01
C VAL A 60 7.34 -4.56 3.07
N ASP A 61 8.33 -4.04 2.34
CA ASP A 61 9.21 -4.86 1.49
C ASP A 61 9.91 -5.96 2.29
N SER A 62 10.44 -5.61 3.47
CA SER A 62 11.08 -6.57 4.37
C SER A 62 10.11 -7.66 4.82
N ASN A 63 8.86 -7.30 5.14
CA ASN A 63 7.82 -8.26 5.53
C ASN A 63 7.42 -9.18 4.36
N ILE A 64 7.34 -8.64 3.14
CA ILE A 64 7.08 -9.39 1.92
C ILE A 64 8.16 -10.45 1.72
N ASP A 65 9.43 -10.06 1.81
CA ASP A 65 10.57 -10.95 1.59
C ASP A 65 10.69 -12.05 2.64
N GLN A 66 10.31 -11.74 3.89
CA GLN A 66 10.31 -12.69 5.00
C GLN A 66 9.12 -13.67 4.97
N THR A 67 8.08 -13.40 4.18
CA THR A 67 6.89 -14.25 4.12
C THR A 67 7.18 -15.55 3.35
N PRO A 68 7.16 -16.74 4.00
CA PRO A 68 7.62 -17.98 3.37
C PRO A 68 6.84 -18.40 2.12
N SER A 69 5.53 -18.13 2.09
CA SER A 69 4.67 -18.42 0.92
C SER A 69 5.00 -17.54 -0.29
N ILE A 70 5.55 -16.34 -0.06
CA ILE A 70 5.96 -15.41 -1.11
C ILE A 70 7.37 -15.75 -1.58
N SER A 71 8.31 -15.92 -0.65
CA SER A 71 9.71 -16.23 -0.99
C SER A 71 9.86 -17.55 -1.75
N SER A 72 9.04 -18.56 -1.42
CA SER A 72 8.96 -19.81 -2.18
C SER A 72 8.42 -19.58 -3.60
N GLN A 73 7.38 -18.77 -3.78
CA GLN A 73 6.89 -18.40 -5.11
C GLN A 73 7.92 -17.61 -5.91
N PHE A 74 8.62 -16.65 -5.31
CA PHE A 74 9.73 -15.95 -5.99
C PHE A 74 10.83 -16.92 -6.42
N THR A 75 11.17 -17.89 -5.56
CA THR A 75 12.16 -18.91 -5.92
C THR A 75 11.70 -19.74 -7.12
N LEU A 76 10.42 -20.10 -7.22
CA LEU A 76 9.86 -20.84 -8.34
C LEU A 76 9.74 -20.00 -9.62
N LEU A 77 9.30 -18.75 -9.48
CA LEU A 77 9.09 -17.83 -10.59
C LEU A 77 10.41 -17.32 -11.18
N ASN A 78 11.49 -17.33 -10.39
CA ASN A 78 12.84 -16.95 -10.82
C ASN A 78 13.65 -18.14 -11.38
N GLN A 79 12.98 -19.18 -11.87
CA GLN A 79 13.59 -20.35 -12.50
C GLN A 79 13.41 -20.35 -14.02
N GLN A 80 14.09 -21.28 -14.69
CA GLN A 80 13.84 -21.66 -16.09
C GLN A 80 14.03 -20.54 -17.12
N GLY A 81 15.06 -19.70 -16.97
CA GLY A 81 15.33 -18.63 -17.94
C GLY A 81 14.27 -17.53 -17.92
N SER A 82 13.66 -17.29 -16.76
CA SER A 82 12.80 -16.13 -16.52
C SER A 82 13.31 -15.34 -15.32
N GLY A 83 13.21 -14.02 -15.39
CA GLY A 83 13.59 -13.08 -14.35
C GLY A 83 12.37 -12.38 -13.76
N ILE A 84 12.39 -12.17 -12.45
CA ILE A 84 11.38 -11.41 -11.74
C ILE A 84 11.74 -9.93 -11.79
N ILE A 85 10.75 -9.09 -12.13
CA ILE A 85 10.83 -7.64 -12.00
C ILE A 85 9.77 -7.22 -10.98
N ARG A 86 10.25 -6.66 -9.86
CA ARG A 86 9.41 -6.03 -8.84
C ARG A 86 9.05 -4.62 -9.30
N GLY A 87 7.75 -4.31 -9.35
CA GLY A 87 7.26 -2.99 -9.70
C GLY A 87 7.41 -2.00 -8.55
N ASN A 88 6.92 -0.78 -8.75
CA ASN A 88 6.88 0.22 -7.69
C ASN A 88 5.86 -0.19 -6.61
N LEU A 89 6.26 -0.13 -5.33
CA LEU A 89 5.35 -0.32 -4.20
C LEU A 89 4.46 0.92 -4.07
N LEU A 90 3.21 0.77 -4.50
CA LEU A 90 2.20 1.81 -4.39
C LEU A 90 1.67 1.82 -2.97
N VAL A 91 1.62 2.98 -2.34
CA VAL A 91 1.01 3.12 -1.02
C VAL A 91 -0.20 4.03 -1.09
N LEU A 92 -1.36 3.45 -0.83
CA LEU A 92 -2.66 4.07 -1.00
C LEU A 92 -3.30 4.30 0.36
N PRO A 93 -3.63 5.56 0.70
CA PRO A 93 -4.43 5.84 1.89
C PRO A 93 -5.88 5.42 1.65
N ILE A 94 -6.43 4.65 2.59
CA ILE A 94 -7.85 4.26 2.63
C ILE A 94 -8.38 4.58 4.02
N GLU A 95 -9.21 5.61 4.10
CA GLU A 95 -9.75 6.13 5.37
C GLU A 95 -8.65 6.38 6.42
N THR A 96 -8.56 5.50 7.44
CA THR A 96 -7.61 5.59 8.56
C THR A 96 -6.45 4.58 8.44
N SER A 97 -6.36 3.87 7.32
CA SER A 97 -5.41 2.78 7.08
C SER A 97 -4.66 2.97 5.76
N LEU A 98 -3.59 2.17 5.58
CA LEU A 98 -2.82 2.15 4.35
C LEU A 98 -2.88 0.78 3.69
N LEU A 99 -3.12 0.80 2.39
CA LEU A 99 -3.01 -0.34 1.51
C LEU A 99 -1.74 -0.22 0.68
N TYR A 100 -0.92 -1.25 0.71
CA TYR A 100 0.29 -1.34 -0.09
C TYR A 100 0.04 -2.32 -1.23
N ILE A 101 0.46 -1.97 -2.43
CA ILE A 101 0.26 -2.79 -3.63
C ILE A 101 1.57 -2.85 -4.41
N GLU A 102 2.05 -4.06 -4.68
CA GLU A 102 3.25 -4.28 -5.47
C GLU A 102 2.95 -5.23 -6.64
N PRO A 103 3.03 -4.75 -7.90
CA PRO A 103 2.91 -5.63 -9.04
C PRO A 103 4.22 -6.36 -9.30
N ILE A 104 4.13 -7.67 -9.59
CA ILE A 104 5.27 -8.52 -9.89
C ILE A 104 5.18 -8.97 -11.34
N TYR A 105 6.21 -8.66 -12.11
CA TYR A 105 6.31 -9.00 -13.52
C TYR A 105 7.32 -10.12 -13.74
N LEU A 106 7.08 -10.92 -14.76
CA LEU A 106 8.03 -11.88 -15.30
C LEU A 106 8.52 -11.43 -16.66
N GLN A 107 9.81 -11.65 -16.90
CA GLN A 107 10.44 -11.40 -18.17
C GLN A 107 11.22 -12.64 -18.60
N SER A 108 11.14 -13.01 -19.88
CA SER A 108 11.96 -14.09 -20.43
C SER A 108 13.42 -13.65 -20.57
N SER A 109 14.37 -14.58 -20.39
CA SER A 109 15.79 -14.37 -20.68
C SER A 109 16.13 -14.53 -22.17
N GLY A 110 15.13 -14.72 -23.04
CA GLY A 110 15.29 -14.80 -24.48
C GLY A 110 15.50 -13.44 -25.16
N SER A 111 15.46 -13.44 -26.50
CA SER A 111 15.68 -12.24 -27.33
C SER A 111 14.58 -11.18 -27.22
N VAL A 112 13.37 -11.57 -26.80
CA VAL A 112 12.24 -10.65 -26.60
C VAL A 112 11.92 -10.57 -25.11
N GLN A 113 12.30 -9.44 -24.52
CA GLN A 113 12.26 -9.21 -23.09
C GLN A 113 11.08 -8.30 -22.71
N ILE A 114 9.84 -8.74 -22.95
CA ILE A 114 8.64 -7.98 -22.59
C ILE A 114 8.16 -8.42 -21.20
N PRO A 115 8.15 -7.54 -20.18
CA PRO A 115 7.62 -7.87 -18.87
C PRO A 115 6.11 -8.12 -18.90
N GLN A 116 5.67 -9.20 -18.28
CA GLN A 116 4.26 -9.56 -18.16
C GLN A 116 3.87 -9.61 -16.68
N LEU A 117 2.75 -8.99 -16.32
CA LEU A 117 2.24 -9.06 -14.95
C LEU A 117 1.91 -10.51 -14.62
N LYS A 118 2.51 -11.03 -13.54
CA LYS A 118 2.34 -12.42 -13.13
C LYS A 118 1.64 -12.55 -11.79
N LYS A 119 1.97 -11.68 -10.84
CA LYS A 119 1.39 -11.65 -9.50
C LYS A 119 1.16 -10.22 -9.04
N VAL A 120 0.28 -10.06 -8.07
CA VAL A 120 0.06 -8.81 -7.34
C VAL A 120 0.18 -9.13 -5.86
N ILE A 121 1.03 -8.38 -5.17
CA ILE A 121 1.17 -8.42 -3.72
C ILE A 121 0.36 -7.27 -3.14
N VAL A 122 -0.40 -7.55 -2.09
CA VAL A 122 -1.09 -6.54 -1.31
C VAL A 122 -0.76 -6.71 0.17
N ALA A 123 -0.70 -5.59 0.89
CA ALA A 123 -0.43 -5.62 2.32
C ALA A 123 -1.20 -4.54 3.09
N THR A 124 -1.47 -4.83 4.36
CA THR A 124 -1.99 -3.88 5.36
C THR A 124 -1.24 -4.08 6.67
N GLY A 125 -0.34 -3.15 7.00
CA GLY A 125 0.44 -3.17 8.25
C GLY A 125 1.26 -4.46 8.44
N GLN A 126 0.65 -5.47 9.06
CA GLN A 126 1.26 -6.77 9.42
C GLN A 126 0.87 -7.93 8.50
N ARG A 127 -0.11 -7.75 7.60
CA ARG A 127 -0.61 -8.81 6.73
C ARG A 127 -0.16 -8.57 5.31
N VAL A 128 0.20 -9.66 4.62
CA VAL A 128 0.62 -9.66 3.22
C VAL A 128 -0.07 -10.83 2.52
N ALA A 129 -0.53 -10.61 1.30
CA ALA A 129 -1.06 -11.65 0.41
C ALA A 129 -0.50 -11.46 -1.01
N MET A 130 -0.25 -12.56 -1.71
CA MET A 130 0.21 -12.55 -3.10
C MET A 130 -0.64 -13.47 -3.95
N GLU A 131 -1.27 -12.93 -4.99
CA GLU A 131 -2.20 -13.66 -5.86
C GLU A 131 -2.01 -13.26 -7.33
N ASP A 132 -2.70 -13.95 -8.25
CA ASP A 132 -2.60 -13.68 -9.70
C ASP A 132 -3.22 -12.35 -10.12
N THR A 133 -4.21 -11.86 -9.36
CA THR A 133 -4.93 -10.62 -9.66
C THR A 133 -5.10 -9.78 -8.40
N LEU A 134 -5.24 -8.47 -8.58
CA LEU A 134 -5.49 -7.54 -7.47
C LEU A 134 -6.74 -7.95 -6.67
N ASP A 135 -7.84 -8.29 -7.34
CA ASP A 135 -9.09 -8.67 -6.68
C ASP A 135 -8.91 -9.92 -5.79
N LYS A 136 -8.20 -10.94 -6.27
CA LYS A 136 -7.89 -12.14 -5.48
C LYS A 136 -6.98 -11.80 -4.30
N ALA A 137 -5.99 -10.95 -4.52
CA ALA A 137 -5.04 -10.54 -3.50
C ALA A 137 -5.77 -9.79 -2.37
N LEU A 138 -6.64 -8.84 -2.73
CA LEU A 138 -7.48 -8.09 -1.79
C LEU A 138 -8.45 -9.01 -1.05
N ASN A 139 -9.13 -9.93 -1.74
CA ASN A 139 -10.00 -10.91 -1.10
C ASN A 139 -9.24 -11.80 -0.11
N THR A 140 -8.01 -12.18 -0.42
CA THR A 140 -7.17 -13.00 0.48
C THR A 140 -6.70 -12.20 1.69
N LEU A 141 -6.38 -10.92 1.48
CA LEU A 141 -5.93 -10.01 2.54
C LEU A 141 -7.07 -9.64 3.50
N LEU A 142 -8.25 -9.30 2.95
CA LEU A 142 -9.41 -8.78 3.68
C LEU A 142 -10.37 -9.89 4.14
N GLY A 143 -10.55 -10.94 3.34
CA GLY A 143 -11.46 -12.05 3.64
C GLY A 143 -11.02 -12.91 4.82
N ASN A 144 -9.77 -12.76 5.26
CA ASN A 144 -9.24 -13.35 6.49
C ASN A 144 -9.23 -12.35 7.67
N ALA A 145 -9.82 -11.17 7.54
CA ALA A 145 -10.03 -10.25 8.67
C ALA A 145 -11.10 -10.85 9.58
N THR A 146 -10.68 -11.60 10.59
CA THR A 146 -11.49 -11.81 11.78
C THR A 146 -11.91 -10.43 12.27
N THR A 147 -13.21 -10.15 12.20
CA THR A 147 -13.81 -9.04 12.93
C THR A 147 -13.32 -9.13 14.37
N PRO A 148 -12.69 -8.08 14.95
CA PRO A 148 -12.45 -8.08 16.37
C PRO A 148 -13.81 -8.23 17.05
N SER A 149 -14.00 -9.34 17.75
CA SER A 149 -15.16 -9.57 18.60
C SER A 149 -15.24 -8.39 19.58
N PRO A 150 -16.38 -7.69 19.70
CA PRO A 150 -16.51 -6.61 20.66
C PRO A 150 -16.37 -7.20 22.07
N SER A 151 -15.24 -6.93 22.72
CA SER A 151 -15.11 -7.14 24.16
C SER A 151 -16.07 -6.18 24.88
N PRO A 152 -16.89 -6.65 25.82
CA PRO A 152 -17.89 -5.79 26.45
C PRO A 152 -17.24 -4.84 27.47
N SER A 153 -17.60 -3.56 27.33
CA SER A 153 -17.71 -2.52 28.38
C SER A 153 -16.49 -2.18 29.24
N GLY A 154 -15.87 -1.05 28.91
CA GLY A 154 -15.15 -0.15 29.82
C GLY A 154 -15.45 1.30 29.40
N THR A 155 -16.04 2.07 30.32
CA THR A 155 -16.62 3.43 30.26
C THR A 155 -15.88 4.47 29.39
N PRO A 156 -16.59 5.38 28.68
CA PRO A 156 -15.99 6.38 27.80
C PRO A 156 -15.43 7.59 28.56
N PRO A 157 -14.20 8.08 28.26
CA PRO A 157 -13.84 9.46 28.52
C PRO A 157 -14.33 10.34 27.36
N SER A 158 -15.17 11.31 27.74
CA SER A 158 -15.64 12.41 26.92
C SER A 158 -14.47 13.28 26.45
N GLY A 159 -14.45 13.66 25.17
CA GLY A 159 -13.40 14.50 24.62
C GLY A 159 -13.44 14.62 23.10
N THR A 160 -14.49 15.23 22.57
CA THR A 160 -14.55 15.71 21.19
C THR A 160 -13.47 16.76 20.95
N GLN A 161 -12.64 16.58 19.93
CA GLN A 161 -12.46 17.60 18.90
C GLN A 161 -11.80 17.08 17.62
N ALA A 162 -12.62 17.20 16.57
CA ALA A 162 -12.42 17.18 15.12
C ALA A 162 -11.00 16.98 14.56
N GLN A 163 -10.92 15.96 13.72
CA GLN A 163 -9.80 15.53 12.90
C GLN A 163 -10.29 15.56 11.44
N LEU A 164 -9.56 16.27 10.57
CA LEU A 164 -9.42 16.00 9.13
C LEU A 164 -7.98 16.30 8.77
#